data_AF-A0A497LLA0-F1
#
_entry.id   AF-A0A497LLA0-F1
#
_cell.length_a   1.000
_cell.length_b   1.000
_cell.length_c   1.000
_cell.angle_alpha   90.00
_cell.angle_beta   90.00
_cell.angle_gamma   90.00
#
_symmetry.space_group_name_H-M   'P 1'
#
loop_
_entity.id
_entity.type
_entity.pdbx_description
1 polymer ?
#
loop_
_entity_poly.entity_id
_entity_poly.type
_entity_poly.pdbx_seq_one_letter_code
_entity_poly.pdbx_strand_id
1 'polypeptide(L)' 'AALYILGFREQAERLLRLYKWGPSFLALNREPLEAYSRASTVDEVLEAEKEFFP' A
#
# COMPACT_ATOMS: atom_id res chain seq x y z
N ALA A 1 -0.06 -4.66 3.53
CA ALA A 1 -0.80 -3.65 2.75
C ALA A 1 -1.81 -2.88 3.61
N ALA A 2 -2.78 -3.54 4.25
CA ALA A 2 -3.89 -2.89 4.98
C ALA A 2 -3.47 -1.74 5.93
N LEU A 3 -2.47 -1.97 6.80
CA LEU A 3 -1.96 -0.91 7.70
C LEU A 3 -1.51 0.35 6.94
N TYR A 4 -0.82 0.18 5.82
CA TYR A 4 -0.36 1.31 5.01
C TYR A 4 -1.54 2.07 4.38
N ILE A 5 -2.48 1.33 3.79
CA ILE A 5 -3.68 1.88 3.12
C ILE A 5 -4.53 2.66 4.12
N LEU A 6 -4.68 2.16 5.34
CA LEU A 6 -5.44 2.83 6.40
C LEU A 6 -4.65 3.92 7.16
N GLY A 7 -3.47 4.31 6.67
CA GLY A 7 -2.65 5.40 7.24
C GLY A 7 -1.74 5.02 8.42
N PHE A 8 -1.75 3.76 8.87
CA PHE A 8 -0.86 3.21 9.91
C PHE A 8 0.53 2.85 9.34
N ARG A 9 1.20 3.83 8.74
CA ARG A 9 2.48 3.64 8.01
C ARG A 9 3.60 3.10 8.91
N GLU A 10 3.76 3.64 10.11
CA GLU A 10 4.79 3.19 11.05
C GLU A 10 4.59 1.72 11.46
N GLN A 11 3.34 1.32 11.72
CA GLN A 11 2.98 -0.06 12.06
C GLN A 11 3.24 -1.00 10.88
N ALA A 12 2.92 -0.57 9.65
CA ALA A 12 3.23 -1.34 8.44
C ALA A 12 4.75 -1.56 8.30
N GLU A 13 5.56 -0.53 8.50
CA GLU A 13 7.03 -0.62 8.45
C GLU A 13 7.60 -1.49 9.57
N ARG A 14 7.12 -1.35 10.81
CA ARG A 14 7.56 -2.18 11.95
C ARG A 14 7.26 -3.65 11.71
N LEU A 15 6.07 -3.97 11.19
CA LEU A 15 5.67 -5.34 10.85
C LEU A 15 6.54 -5.91 9.73
N LEU A 16 6.76 -5.15 8.66
CA LEU A 16 7.53 -5.63 7.50
C LEU A 16 9.03 -5.77 7.80
N ARG A 17 9.57 -4.98 8.73
CA ARG A 17 10.96 -5.12 9.21
C ARG A 17 11.27 -6.49 9.83
N LEU A 18 10.26 -7.26 10.24
CA LEU A 18 10.44 -8.64 10.71
C LEU A 18 10.94 -9.60 9.62
N TYR A 19 10.78 -9.21 8.35
CA TYR A 19 11.13 -10.04 7.20
C TYR A 19 12.12 -9.32 6.29
N LYS A 20 13.13 -10.05 5.81
CA LYS A 20 14.17 -9.51 4.91
C LYS A 20 13.59 -8.90 3.62
N TRP A 21 12.50 -9.45 3.11
CA TRP A 21 11.81 -8.97 1.90
C TRP A 21 10.86 -7.79 2.17
N GLY A 22 10.58 -7.46 3.43
CA GLY A 22 9.58 -6.45 3.80
C GLY A 22 9.86 -5.05 3.25
N PRO A 23 11.09 -4.52 3.34
CA PRO A 23 11.45 -3.25 2.70
C PRO A 23 11.24 -3.28 1.19
N SER A 24 11.58 -4.39 0.52
CA SER A 24 11.36 -4.56 -0.92
C SER A 24 9.87 -4.55 -1.28
N PHE A 25 9.00 -5.13 -0.44
CA PHE A 25 7.55 -5.04 -0.64
C PHE A 25 7.06 -3.59 -0.66
N LEU A 26 7.50 -2.76 0.31
CA LEU A 26 7.12 -1.34 0.36
C LEU A 26 7.70 -0.56 -0.82
N ALA A 27 8.95 -0.83 -1.19
CA ALA A 27 9.59 -0.14 -2.31
C ALA A 27 8.92 -0.46 -3.64
N LEU A 28 8.63 -1.74 -3.90
CA LEU A 28 8.00 -2.19 -5.14
C LEU A 28 6.56 -1.68 -5.28
N ASN A 29 5.81 -1.63 -4.17
CA ASN A 29 4.39 -1.26 -4.19
C ASN A 29 4.14 0.19 -3.73
N ARG A 30 5.16 1.05 -3.70
CA ARG A 30 5.05 2.41 -3.14
C ARG A 30 3.92 3.19 -3.80
N GLU A 31 3.86 3.20 -5.12
CA GLU A 31 2.86 3.98 -5.87
C GLU A 31 1.43 3.44 -5.70
N PRO A 32 1.16 2.13 -5.89
CA PRO A 32 -0.16 1.56 -5.58
C PRO A 32 -0.60 1.79 -4.13
N LEU A 33 0.30 1.59 -3.15
CA LEU A 33 -0.03 1.76 -1.73
C LEU A 33 -0.37 3.21 -1.38
N GLU A 34 0.32 4.18 -2.00
CA GLU A 34 0.02 5.60 -1.86
C GLU A 34 -1.34 5.94 -2.49
N ALA A 35 -1.61 5.46 -3.70
CA ALA A 35 -2.89 5.66 -4.40
C ALA A 35 -4.07 5.11 -3.57
N TYR A 36 -3.96 3.87 -3.11
CA TYR A 36 -4.97 3.25 -2.24
C TYR A 36 -5.15 3.98 -0.92
N SER A 37 -4.08 4.56 -0.35
CA SER A 37 -4.20 5.32 0.92
C SER A 37 -4.94 6.65 0.79
N ARG A 38 -5.16 7.13 -0.43
CA ARG A 38 -5.91 8.36 -0.71
C ARG A 38 -7.36 8.10 -1.08
N ALA A 39 -7.70 6.86 -1.43
CA ALA A 39 -9.06 6.47 -1.79
C ALA A 39 -9.96 6.45 -0.54
N SER A 40 -11.13 7.05 -0.65
CA SER A 40 -12.16 7.12 0.40
C SER A 40 -13.33 6.17 0.13
N THR A 41 -13.40 5.61 -1.07
CA THR A 41 -14.48 4.71 -1.49
C THR A 41 -13.93 3.47 -2.19
N VAL A 42 -14.74 2.42 -2.26
CA VAL A 42 -14.38 1.19 -2.99
C VAL A 42 -14.19 1.49 -4.48
N ASP A 43 -15.03 2.33 -5.07
CA ASP A 43 -14.93 2.71 -6.49
C ASP A 43 -13.61 3.43 -6.78
N GLU A 44 -13.15 4.32 -5.89
CA GLU A 44 -11.85 4.98 -6.01
C GLU A 44 -10.68 3.99 -5.90
N VAL A 45 -10.78 2.97 -5.04
CA VAL A 45 -9.76 1.90 -4.97
C VAL A 45 -9.71 1.12 -6.28
N LEU A 46 -10.86 0.75 -6.84
CA LEU A 46 -10.94 0.01 -8.10
C LEU A 46 -10.42 0.83 -9.28
N GLU A 47 -10.63 2.15 -9.28
CA GLU A 47 -10.08 3.02 -10.32
C GLU A 47 -8.56 3.15 -10.20
N ALA A 48 -8.04 3.34 -8.98
CA ALA A 48 -6.60 3.35 -8.73
C ALA A 48 -5.93 2.02 -9.14
N GLU A 49 -6.58 0.87 -8.92
CA GLU A 49 -6.03 -0.44 -9.29
C GLU A 49 -5.77 -0.56 -10.80
N LYS A 50 -6.68 -0.02 -11.63
CA LYS A 50 -6.55 -0.05 -13.10
C LYS A 50 -5.33 0.71 -13.62
N GLU A 51 -4.81 1.69 -12.87
CA GLU A 51 -3.59 2.42 -13.25
C GLU A 51 -2.33 1.53 -13.19
N PHE A 52 -2.35 0.46 -12.39
CA PHE A 52 -1.18 -0.39 -12.14
C PHE A 52 -1.35 -1.81 -12.71
N PHE A 53 -2.60 -2.29 -12.85
CA PHE A 53 -2.92 -3.66 -13.29
C PHE A 53 -3.98 -3.63 -14.41
N PRO A 54 -3.56 -3.53 -15.68
CA PRO A 54 -4.47 -3.54 -16.83
C PRO A 54 -5.04 -4.93 -17.16
#